data_AF-A0A2P7TMY2-F1
#
_entry.id   AF-A0A2P7TMY2-F1
#
_cell.length_a   1.000
_cell.length_b   1.000
_cell.length_c   1.000
_cell.angle_alpha   90.00
_cell.angle_beta   90.00
_cell.angle_gamma   90.00
#
_symmetry.space_group_name_H-M   'P 1'
#
loop_
_entity.id
_entity.type
_entity.pdbx_description
1 polymer ?
#
loop_
_entity_poly.entity_id
_entity_poly.type
_entity_poly.pdbx_seq_one_letter_code
_entity_poly.pdbx_strand_id
1 'polypeptide(L)'
;MPFLTTYFTTFLPDVVLSVSDNPSDIVKRTAYHELAHAVHYGKVGNGYWIAEVAYTIAHFGYGDGTAPGADRVEVVETWGNEMGYYLADRYYGLNHSNTTTSQLDRYRHYHLLENEKFKYYPPDNSIDYIPWALFHDLIDDNSLNPLGVSESSTVTDDVKDFTHLQLYSALASDVTSIPTFRTQLTAIVPGLNSNTQTDFNALFSSYGY
;
A
#
# COMPACT_ATOMS: atom_id res chain seq x y z
N MET A 1 40.17 14.06 1.94
CA MET A 1 38.80 13.65 1.55
C MET A 1 38.64 12.19 1.04
N PRO A 2 39.56 11.20 1.19
CA PRO A 2 39.24 9.81 0.79
C PRO A 2 38.44 9.03 1.85
N PHE A 3 38.57 9.36 3.14
CA PHE A 3 37.97 8.57 4.23
C PHE A 3 36.44 8.61 4.27
N LEU A 4 35.80 9.73 3.92
CA LEU A 4 34.33 9.80 3.90
C LEU A 4 33.75 8.91 2.79
N THR A 5 34.35 8.92 1.60
CA THR A 5 33.88 8.15 0.44
C THR A 5 34.02 6.65 0.67
N THR A 6 35.14 6.19 1.25
CA THR A 6 35.34 4.76 1.57
C THR A 6 34.40 4.26 2.68
N TYR A 7 34.08 5.10 3.68
CA TYR A 7 33.14 4.72 4.74
C TYR A 7 31.70 4.61 4.21
N PHE A 8 31.26 5.56 3.38
CA PHE A 8 29.94 5.47 2.74
C PHE A 8 29.82 4.27 1.82
N THR A 9 30.84 3.91 1.02
CA THR A 9 30.77 2.70 0.17
C THR A 9 30.82 1.40 0.96
N THR A 10 31.34 1.40 2.19
CA THR A 10 31.42 0.20 3.04
C THR A 10 30.17 0.03 3.91
N PHE A 11 29.50 1.13 4.27
CA PHE A 11 28.33 1.17 5.13
C PHE A 11 27.18 1.95 4.46
N LEU A 12 26.89 1.64 3.20
CA LEU A 12 25.72 2.23 2.55
C LEU A 12 24.48 1.85 3.36
N PRO A 13 23.61 2.83 3.68
CA PRO A 13 22.37 2.52 4.37
C PRO A 13 21.50 1.63 3.48
N ASP A 14 20.86 0.63 4.08
CA ASP A 14 19.93 -0.27 3.37
C ASP A 14 18.66 0.47 2.90
N VAL A 15 18.30 1.56 3.58
CA VAL A 15 17.17 2.43 3.23
C VAL A 15 17.58 3.89 3.38
N VAL A 16 17.33 4.70 2.35
CA VAL A 16 17.51 6.16 2.38
C VAL A 16 16.15 6.81 2.26
N LEU A 17 15.78 7.62 3.26
CA LEU A 17 14.53 8.37 3.26
C LEU A 17 14.82 9.84 3.00
N SER A 18 14.33 10.35 1.88
CA SER A 18 14.25 11.80 1.66
C SER A 18 12.88 12.27 2.09
N VAL A 19 12.83 13.25 3.00
CA VAL A 19 11.56 13.76 3.54
C VAL A 19 11.45 15.26 3.25
N SER A 20 10.38 15.64 2.56
CA SER A 20 9.98 17.04 2.34
C SER A 20 8.74 17.42 3.14
N ASP A 21 8.03 16.42 3.70
CA ASP A 21 6.79 16.62 4.44
C ASP A 21 7.06 17.18 5.84
N ASN A 22 6.14 18.01 6.34
CA ASN A 22 6.18 18.56 7.70
C ASN A 22 4.77 18.64 8.27
N PRO A 23 4.26 17.48 8.68
CA PRO A 23 4.29 17.05 10.09
C PRO A 23 4.79 15.61 10.33
N SER A 24 5.18 15.30 11.57
CA SER A 24 5.92 14.08 11.95
C SER A 24 5.22 12.75 11.62
N ASP A 25 3.91 12.72 11.70
CA ASP A 25 3.08 11.55 11.41
C ASP A 25 3.03 11.24 9.91
N ILE A 26 3.00 12.27 9.06
CA ILE A 26 3.13 12.09 7.61
C ILE A 26 4.54 11.60 7.26
N VAL A 27 5.58 12.18 7.87
CA VAL A 27 6.97 11.70 7.69
C VAL A 27 7.10 10.23 8.10
N LYS A 28 6.46 9.82 9.20
CA LYS A 28 6.47 8.42 9.64
C LYS A 28 5.64 7.52 8.73
N ARG A 29 4.50 7.97 8.23
CA ARG A 29 3.71 7.24 7.23
C ARG A 29 4.56 6.91 6.01
N THR A 30 5.27 7.90 5.46
CA THR A 30 6.20 7.69 4.34
C THR A 30 7.32 6.72 4.74
N ALA A 31 7.94 6.90 5.90
CA ALA A 31 8.99 5.98 6.37
C ALA A 31 8.49 4.53 6.52
N TYR A 32 7.26 4.32 6.98
CA TYR A 32 6.66 3.00 7.11
C TYR A 32 6.31 2.38 5.75
N HIS A 33 5.84 3.18 4.79
CA HIS A 33 5.63 2.77 3.40
C HIS A 33 6.93 2.25 2.76
N GLU A 34 7.99 3.05 2.80
CA GLU A 34 9.29 2.66 2.24
C GLU A 34 9.91 1.46 2.97
N LEU A 35 9.72 1.36 4.29
CA LEU A 35 10.18 0.20 5.06
C LEU A 35 9.38 -1.06 4.69
N ALA A 36 8.11 -0.94 4.33
CA ALA A 36 7.29 -2.07 3.89
C ALA A 36 7.81 -2.65 2.57
N HIS A 37 8.28 -1.81 1.63
CA HIS A 37 9.02 -2.26 0.46
C HIS A 37 10.29 -3.01 0.84
N ALA A 38 11.11 -2.48 1.75
CA ALA A 38 12.33 -3.13 2.21
C ALA A 38 12.05 -4.48 2.91
N VAL A 39 10.96 -4.59 3.68
CA VAL A 39 10.51 -5.85 4.29
C VAL A 39 10.10 -6.85 3.22
N HIS A 40 9.35 -6.42 2.20
CA HIS A 40 8.99 -7.28 1.07
C HIS A 40 10.23 -7.69 0.26
N TYR A 41 11.21 -6.81 0.05
CA TYR A 41 12.51 -7.15 -0.51
C TYR A 41 13.21 -8.26 0.29
N GLY A 42 13.20 -8.17 1.61
CA GLY A 42 13.72 -9.24 2.49
C GLY A 42 13.03 -10.59 2.28
N LYS A 43 11.77 -10.60 1.84
CA LYS A 43 10.99 -11.81 1.54
C LYS A 43 11.32 -12.42 0.17
N VAL A 44 11.26 -11.61 -0.89
CA VAL A 44 11.29 -12.11 -2.28
C VAL A 44 12.65 -11.93 -2.96
N GLY A 45 13.50 -11.07 -2.41
CA GLY A 45 14.88 -10.87 -2.84
C GLY A 45 15.04 -10.13 -4.17
N ASN A 46 16.31 -10.06 -4.60
CA ASN A 46 16.73 -9.25 -5.73
C ASN A 46 16.12 -9.67 -7.08
N GLY A 47 15.77 -10.94 -7.26
CA GLY A 47 15.18 -11.44 -8.51
C GLY A 47 13.85 -10.77 -8.86
N TYR A 48 13.07 -10.43 -7.84
CA TYR A 48 11.82 -9.68 -7.99
C TYR A 48 12.10 -8.18 -8.15
N TRP A 49 12.85 -7.61 -7.22
CA TRP A 49 12.99 -6.16 -7.06
C TRP A 49 13.90 -5.51 -8.10
N ILE A 50 14.84 -6.21 -8.71
CA ILE A 50 15.66 -5.61 -9.78
C ILE A 50 14.81 -5.20 -10.98
N ALA A 51 13.73 -5.95 -11.25
CA ALA A 51 12.80 -5.64 -12.32
C ALA A 51 11.89 -4.47 -11.95
N GLU A 52 11.53 -4.33 -10.67
CA GLU A 52 10.80 -3.17 -10.14
C GLU A 52 11.64 -1.90 -10.24
N VAL A 53 12.85 -1.92 -9.68
CA VAL A 53 13.80 -0.79 -9.72
C VAL A 53 14.09 -0.36 -11.17
N ALA A 54 14.29 -1.32 -12.08
CA ALA A 54 14.50 -1.02 -13.50
C ALA A 54 13.28 -0.31 -14.13
N TYR A 55 12.06 -0.74 -13.79
CA TYR A 55 10.84 -0.09 -14.23
C TYR A 55 10.74 1.34 -13.69
N THR A 56 10.96 1.53 -12.38
CA THR A 56 10.89 2.86 -11.73
C THR A 56 11.86 3.86 -12.37
N ILE A 57 13.09 3.42 -12.66
CA ILE A 57 14.10 4.26 -13.33
C ILE A 57 13.66 4.61 -14.75
N ALA A 58 13.13 3.64 -15.51
CA ALA A 58 12.72 3.85 -16.90
C ALA A 58 11.51 4.79 -17.04
N HIS A 59 10.64 4.85 -16.03
CA HIS A 59 9.39 5.62 -16.05
C HIS A 59 9.40 6.81 -15.07
N PHE A 60 10.57 7.15 -14.51
CA PHE A 60 10.74 8.26 -13.55
C PHE A 60 9.80 8.21 -12.35
N GLY A 61 9.54 6.99 -11.83
CA GLY A 61 8.57 6.73 -10.79
C GLY A 61 7.61 5.62 -11.21
N TYR A 62 6.33 5.80 -10.92
CA TYR A 62 5.30 4.78 -11.15
C TYR A 62 4.91 4.62 -12.64
N GLY A 63 5.27 5.55 -13.53
CA GLY A 63 4.73 5.55 -14.90
C GLY A 63 3.21 5.77 -14.94
N ASP A 64 2.58 5.40 -16.05
CA ASP A 64 1.15 5.67 -16.33
C ASP A 64 0.26 4.41 -16.31
N GLY A 65 0.80 3.29 -15.82
CA GLY A 65 0.08 2.03 -15.72
C GLY A 65 0.00 1.22 -17.02
N THR A 66 0.51 1.73 -18.14
CA THR A 66 0.34 1.07 -19.46
C THR A 66 1.54 0.21 -19.88
N ALA A 67 2.70 0.44 -19.27
CA ALA A 67 3.94 -0.22 -19.66
C ALA A 67 4.10 -1.60 -18.99
N PRO A 68 4.74 -2.58 -19.67
CA PRO A 68 5.05 -3.87 -19.05
C PRO A 68 5.84 -3.70 -17.75
N GLY A 69 5.30 -4.22 -16.65
CA GLY A 69 5.86 -4.06 -15.30
C GLY A 69 5.00 -3.19 -14.39
N ALA A 70 4.06 -2.40 -14.92
CA ALA A 70 3.11 -1.62 -14.13
C ALA A 70 2.35 -2.47 -13.10
N ASP A 71 1.93 -3.68 -13.46
CA ASP A 71 1.22 -4.58 -12.53
C ASP A 71 2.04 -4.92 -11.27
N ARG A 72 3.38 -4.91 -11.37
CA ARG A 72 4.26 -5.12 -10.22
C ARG A 72 4.26 -3.89 -9.32
N VAL A 73 4.25 -2.70 -9.91
CA VAL A 73 4.10 -1.42 -9.20
C VAL A 73 2.82 -1.44 -8.37
N GLU A 74 1.69 -1.86 -8.96
CA GLU A 74 0.42 -1.99 -8.24
C GLU A 74 0.57 -2.81 -6.96
N VAL A 75 1.18 -4.00 -7.06
CA VAL A 75 1.37 -4.90 -5.91
C VAL A 75 2.25 -4.28 -4.83
N VAL A 76 3.40 -3.72 -5.20
CA VAL A 76 4.36 -3.20 -4.21
C VAL A 76 3.85 -1.93 -3.54
N GLU A 77 3.23 -1.03 -4.31
CA GLU A 77 2.71 0.24 -3.81
C GLU A 77 1.47 0.03 -2.95
N THR A 78 0.54 -0.85 -3.32
CA THR A 78 -0.62 -1.18 -2.47
C THR A 78 -0.19 -1.73 -1.11
N TRP A 79 0.83 -2.59 -1.07
CA TRP A 79 1.43 -3.04 0.19
C TRP A 79 2.09 -1.91 0.98
N GLY A 80 2.88 -1.08 0.31
CA GLY A 80 3.53 0.09 0.92
C GLY A 80 2.51 1.03 1.56
N ASN A 81 1.43 1.32 0.86
CA ASN A 81 0.37 2.20 1.32
C ASN A 81 -0.33 1.68 2.55
N GLU A 82 -0.80 0.44 2.50
CA GLU A 82 -1.45 -0.20 3.65
C GLU A 82 -0.58 -0.07 4.90
N MET A 83 0.68 -0.52 4.81
CA MET A 83 1.59 -0.48 5.96
C MET A 83 1.93 0.94 6.41
N GLY A 84 2.04 1.88 5.47
CA GLY A 84 2.28 3.29 5.76
C GLY A 84 1.17 3.86 6.64
N TYR A 85 -0.07 3.78 6.16
CA TYR A 85 -1.24 4.33 6.84
C TYR A 85 -1.57 3.59 8.13
N TYR A 86 -1.55 2.25 8.12
CA TYR A 86 -1.77 1.41 9.29
C TYR A 86 -0.79 1.71 10.43
N LEU A 87 0.52 1.73 10.15
CA LEU A 87 1.52 1.93 11.21
C LEU A 87 1.56 3.39 11.70
N ALA A 88 1.30 4.36 10.81
CA ALA A 88 1.16 5.74 11.22
C ALA A 88 -0.05 5.92 12.15
N ASP A 89 -1.22 5.38 11.78
CA ASP A 89 -2.39 5.43 12.65
C ASP A 89 -2.18 4.70 13.97
N ARG A 90 -1.60 3.49 13.93
CA ARG A 90 -1.30 2.72 15.13
C ARG A 90 -0.40 3.49 16.11
N TYR A 91 0.54 4.28 15.59
CA TYR A 91 1.47 5.04 16.43
C TYR A 91 0.88 6.38 16.91
N TYR A 92 0.25 7.14 16.02
CA TYR A 92 -0.23 8.49 16.31
C TYR A 92 -1.68 8.51 16.80
N GLY A 93 -2.55 7.65 16.28
CA GLY A 93 -3.98 7.61 16.56
C GLY A 93 -4.57 9.02 16.48
N LEU A 94 -5.34 9.41 17.49
CA LEU A 94 -5.95 10.75 17.60
C LEU A 94 -4.94 11.93 17.67
N ASN A 95 -3.63 11.67 17.82
CA ASN A 95 -2.57 12.68 17.82
C ASN A 95 -1.95 12.91 16.43
N HIS A 96 -2.67 12.61 15.35
CA HIS A 96 -2.26 12.92 13.98
C HIS A 96 -2.37 14.42 13.66
N SER A 97 -1.71 14.87 12.59
CA SER A 97 -1.68 16.27 12.16
C SER A 97 -2.87 16.72 11.32
N ASN A 98 -3.67 15.79 10.81
CA ASN A 98 -4.81 16.06 9.94
C ASN A 98 -5.99 16.68 10.74
N THR A 99 -5.89 17.94 11.16
CA THR A 99 -6.83 18.50 12.15
C THR A 99 -7.75 19.59 11.61
N THR A 100 -9.06 19.32 11.67
CA THR A 100 -10.04 20.25 12.25
C THR A 100 -10.52 19.66 13.59
N THR A 101 -10.61 20.47 14.64
CA THR A 101 -10.70 19.99 16.05
C THR A 101 -11.98 19.25 16.42
N SER A 102 -13.00 19.21 15.55
CA SER A 102 -14.30 18.58 15.84
C SER A 102 -14.47 17.16 15.29
N GLN A 103 -13.52 16.65 14.48
CA GLN A 103 -13.66 15.37 13.79
C GLN A 103 -12.34 14.56 13.77
N LEU A 104 -11.57 14.59 14.87
CA LEU A 104 -10.26 13.94 14.94
C LEU A 104 -10.30 12.46 14.51
N ASP A 105 -11.25 11.68 15.03
CA ASP A 105 -11.30 10.24 14.73
C ASP A 105 -11.49 9.95 13.23
N ARG A 106 -12.31 10.74 12.53
CA ARG A 106 -12.52 10.64 11.08
C ARG A 106 -11.24 10.85 10.26
N TYR A 107 -10.32 11.65 10.77
CA TYR A 107 -9.14 12.09 10.04
C TYR A 107 -7.85 11.33 10.42
N ARG A 108 -8.01 10.30 11.24
CA ARG A 108 -6.98 9.29 11.49
C ARG A 108 -6.49 8.70 10.19
N HIS A 109 -5.18 8.42 10.13
CA HIS A 109 -4.54 7.94 8.90
C HIS A 109 -5.27 6.71 8.33
N TYR A 110 -5.63 5.76 9.18
CA TYR A 110 -6.29 4.52 8.75
C TYR A 110 -7.57 4.80 7.96
N HIS A 111 -8.42 5.70 8.45
CA HIS A 111 -9.69 6.03 7.80
C HIS A 111 -9.57 6.94 6.56
N LEU A 112 -8.36 7.40 6.22
CA LEU A 112 -8.12 8.12 4.97
C LEU A 112 -8.03 7.19 3.76
N LEU A 113 -7.95 5.87 3.95
CA LEU A 113 -7.99 4.91 2.84
C LEU A 113 -9.41 4.60 2.39
N GLU A 114 -10.38 4.69 3.30
CA GLU A 114 -11.81 4.44 3.08
C GLU A 114 -12.41 5.26 1.93
N ASN A 115 -11.92 6.48 1.69
CA ASN A 115 -12.43 7.33 0.62
C ASN A 115 -11.60 7.23 -0.67
N GLU A 116 -10.59 6.37 -0.70
CA GLU A 116 -9.67 6.20 -1.80
C GLU A 116 -9.99 4.93 -2.58
N LYS A 117 -9.53 4.87 -3.83
CA LYS A 117 -9.66 3.65 -4.63
C LYS A 117 -8.39 3.46 -5.41
N PHE A 118 -8.20 4.26 -6.45
CA PHE A 118 -6.95 4.33 -7.15
C PHE A 118 -6.26 5.65 -6.86
N LYS A 119 -4.94 5.67 -6.99
CA LYS A 119 -4.18 6.92 -6.93
C LYS A 119 -3.38 7.18 -8.20
N TYR A 120 -3.40 8.45 -8.61
CA TYR A 120 -2.39 9.11 -9.43
C TYR A 120 -2.48 10.65 -9.27
N TYR A 121 -1.38 11.41 -9.48
CA TYR A 121 -1.42 12.88 -9.61
C TYR A 121 -0.45 13.39 -10.71
N PRO A 122 -0.82 14.43 -11.51
CA PRO A 122 -0.37 14.74 -12.89
C PRO A 122 1.11 15.20 -13.10
N PRO A 123 1.59 15.46 -14.35
CA PRO A 123 0.88 16.22 -15.40
C PRO A 123 0.20 15.44 -16.54
N ASP A 124 0.72 14.29 -16.97
CA ASP A 124 0.40 13.75 -18.30
C ASP A 124 0.15 12.23 -18.28
N ASN A 125 -1.01 11.75 -17.80
CA ASN A 125 -1.79 10.63 -18.38
C ASN A 125 -2.89 10.09 -17.44
N SER A 126 -3.87 9.44 -18.07
CA SER A 126 -5.29 9.40 -17.73
C SER A 126 -5.79 8.11 -17.07
N ILE A 127 -4.94 7.38 -16.35
CA ILE A 127 -5.32 6.10 -15.75
C ILE A 127 -4.84 6.07 -14.30
N ASP A 128 -5.78 6.22 -13.37
CA ASP A 128 -5.55 5.83 -11.98
C ASP A 128 -5.46 4.30 -11.94
N TYR A 129 -4.31 3.74 -11.56
CA TYR A 129 -4.08 2.30 -11.71
C TYR A 129 -3.57 1.59 -10.45
N ILE A 130 -2.88 2.29 -9.53
CA ILE A 130 -2.44 1.69 -8.26
C ILE A 130 -3.66 1.57 -7.33
N PRO A 131 -4.10 0.35 -6.94
CA PRO A 131 -5.27 0.17 -6.09
C PRO A 131 -4.91 0.49 -4.64
N TRP A 132 -5.02 1.77 -4.30
CA TRP A 132 -4.44 2.41 -3.13
C TRP A 132 -4.98 1.87 -1.80
N ALA A 133 -6.29 1.57 -1.76
CA ALA A 133 -6.98 1.13 -0.56
C ALA A 133 -7.32 -0.38 -0.55
N LEU A 134 -7.08 -1.13 -1.64
CA LEU A 134 -7.51 -2.54 -1.75
C LEU A 134 -7.05 -3.43 -0.58
N PHE A 135 -5.87 -3.20 -0.02
CA PHE A 135 -5.41 -3.99 1.13
C PHE A 135 -6.04 -3.57 2.45
N HIS A 136 -6.43 -2.31 2.57
CA HIS A 136 -7.22 -1.80 3.69
C HIS A 136 -8.59 -2.46 3.70
N ASP A 137 -9.29 -2.45 2.56
CA ASP A 137 -10.64 -3.04 2.37
C ASP A 137 -10.66 -4.58 2.57
N LEU A 138 -9.50 -5.25 2.49
CA LEU A 138 -9.44 -6.66 2.86
C LEU A 138 -9.43 -6.85 4.39
N ILE A 139 -8.93 -5.86 5.12
CA ILE A 139 -8.62 -5.96 6.55
C ILE A 139 -9.72 -5.35 7.41
N ASP A 140 -10.19 -4.15 7.07
CA ASP A 140 -11.06 -3.36 7.93
C ASP A 140 -12.48 -3.91 7.97
N ASP A 141 -13.30 -3.35 8.87
CA ASP A 141 -14.72 -3.66 8.95
C ASP A 141 -15.46 -2.33 8.85
N ASN A 142 -16.05 -2.10 7.69
CA ASN A 142 -16.80 -0.90 7.36
C ASN A 142 -17.92 -0.58 8.40
N SER A 143 -18.41 -1.57 9.15
CA SER A 143 -19.38 -1.35 10.24
C SER A 143 -18.79 -0.72 11.52
N LEU A 144 -17.47 -0.71 11.64
CA LEU A 144 -16.71 -0.09 12.73
C LEU A 144 -16.24 1.32 12.40
N ASN A 145 -16.52 1.81 11.19
CA ASN A 145 -16.12 3.15 10.78
C ASN A 145 -16.77 4.24 11.63
N PRO A 146 -15.99 5.27 12.03
CA PRO A 146 -16.54 6.35 12.83
C PRO A 146 -17.45 7.26 11.99
N LEU A 147 -18.30 8.02 12.67
CA LEU A 147 -19.29 8.86 12.01
C LEU A 147 -18.62 9.86 11.03
N GLY A 148 -19.03 9.79 9.76
CA GLY A 148 -18.53 10.65 8.69
C GLY A 148 -17.35 10.08 7.91
N VAL A 149 -16.83 8.92 8.31
CA VAL A 149 -16.02 8.05 7.43
C VAL A 149 -16.98 7.24 6.58
N SER A 150 -16.71 7.12 5.30
CA SER A 150 -17.54 6.39 4.37
C SER A 150 -16.69 5.89 3.23
N GLU A 151 -16.98 4.65 2.85
CA GLU A 151 -16.40 3.99 1.69
C GLU A 151 -16.52 4.83 0.42
N SER A 152 -15.54 4.70 -0.46
CA SER A 152 -15.59 5.20 -1.81
C SER A 152 -16.83 4.66 -2.52
N SER A 153 -17.69 5.55 -3.02
CA SER A 153 -18.94 5.16 -3.70
C SER A 153 -18.79 4.27 -4.94
N THR A 154 -17.55 3.99 -5.36
CA THR A 154 -17.20 3.15 -6.51
C THR A 154 -16.48 1.86 -6.12
N VAL A 155 -16.35 1.59 -4.82
CA VAL A 155 -15.82 0.37 -4.22
C VAL A 155 -17.00 -0.41 -3.64
N THR A 156 -16.98 -1.73 -3.80
CA THR A 156 -17.93 -2.63 -3.13
C THR A 156 -17.15 -3.36 -2.06
N ASP A 157 -17.16 -2.80 -0.85
CA ASP A 157 -16.43 -3.36 0.27
C ASP A 157 -17.37 -3.99 1.30
N ASP A 158 -17.55 -5.30 1.14
CA ASP A 158 -18.23 -6.19 2.08
C ASP A 158 -17.26 -7.28 2.57
N VAL A 159 -15.95 -7.03 2.50
CA VAL A 159 -14.89 -7.97 2.91
C VAL A 159 -14.23 -7.44 4.18
N LYS A 160 -13.78 -8.34 5.05
CA LYS A 160 -13.09 -7.94 6.29
C LYS A 160 -12.23 -9.03 6.90
N ASP A 161 -11.53 -8.67 7.97
CA ASP A 161 -10.85 -9.59 8.87
C ASP A 161 -9.67 -10.37 8.24
N PHE A 162 -9.20 -9.99 7.05
CA PHE A 162 -7.85 -10.38 6.64
C PHE A 162 -6.81 -9.73 7.55
N THR A 163 -5.71 -10.43 7.75
CA THR A 163 -4.61 -9.93 8.57
C THR A 163 -3.46 -9.45 7.69
N HIS A 164 -2.72 -8.44 8.15
CA HIS A 164 -1.46 -8.03 7.50
C HIS A 164 -0.51 -9.21 7.27
N LEU A 165 -0.51 -10.22 8.16
CA LEU A 165 0.29 -11.43 7.99
C LEU A 165 -0.20 -12.30 6.83
N GLN A 166 -1.51 -12.44 6.63
CA GLN A 166 -2.07 -13.14 5.47
C GLN A 166 -1.75 -12.39 4.18
N LEU A 167 -1.95 -11.08 4.13
CA LEU A 167 -1.60 -10.27 2.95
C LEU A 167 -0.10 -10.39 2.63
N TYR A 168 0.76 -10.17 3.64
CA TYR A 168 2.22 -10.34 3.49
C TYR A 168 2.63 -11.76 3.09
N SER A 169 1.91 -12.77 3.58
CA SER A 169 2.17 -14.17 3.19
C SER A 169 1.87 -14.41 1.72
N ALA A 170 0.84 -13.75 1.17
CA ALA A 170 0.47 -13.83 -0.25
C ALA A 170 1.41 -13.07 -1.18
N LEU A 171 2.20 -12.11 -0.70
CA LEU A 171 3.18 -11.35 -1.50
C LEU A 171 4.45 -12.17 -1.82
N ALA A 172 4.30 -13.30 -2.51
CA ALA A 172 5.39 -14.19 -2.90
C ALA A 172 6.16 -13.69 -4.15
N SER A 173 7.30 -14.33 -4.45
CA SER A 173 8.21 -13.91 -5.53
C SER A 173 7.62 -14.05 -6.95
N ASP A 174 6.55 -14.82 -7.10
CA ASP A 174 5.79 -15.02 -8.33
C ASP A 174 4.53 -14.14 -8.41
N VAL A 175 4.24 -13.35 -7.37
CA VAL A 175 3.10 -12.43 -7.33
C VAL A 175 3.51 -11.07 -7.85
N THR A 176 3.30 -10.86 -9.15
CA THR A 176 3.69 -9.64 -9.88
C THR A 176 2.50 -8.84 -10.41
N SER A 177 1.28 -9.18 -9.99
CA SER A 177 0.04 -8.48 -10.36
C SER A 177 -1.05 -8.70 -9.31
N ILE A 178 -2.04 -7.82 -9.23
CA ILE A 178 -3.17 -7.96 -8.31
C ILE A 178 -3.99 -9.26 -8.56
N PRO A 179 -4.25 -9.70 -9.80
CA PRO A 179 -4.87 -11.00 -10.05
C PRO A 179 -4.05 -12.19 -9.51
N THR A 180 -2.73 -12.15 -9.64
CA THR A 180 -1.87 -13.19 -9.05
C THR A 180 -1.87 -13.14 -7.53
N PHE A 181 -1.92 -11.94 -6.94
CA PHE A 181 -2.06 -11.75 -5.49
C PHE A 181 -3.37 -12.34 -4.99
N ARG A 182 -4.50 -12.01 -5.63
CA ARG A 182 -5.83 -12.56 -5.31
C ARG A 182 -5.83 -14.08 -5.30
N THR A 183 -5.24 -14.68 -6.33
CA THR A 183 -5.12 -16.14 -6.47
C THR A 183 -4.31 -16.73 -5.31
N GLN A 184 -3.16 -16.13 -5.01
CA GLN A 184 -2.30 -16.58 -3.92
C GLN A 184 -2.95 -16.41 -2.54
N LEU A 185 -3.63 -15.29 -2.30
CA LEU A 185 -4.35 -15.03 -1.06
C LEU A 185 -5.46 -16.06 -0.82
N THR A 186 -6.24 -16.36 -1.87
CA THR A 186 -7.29 -17.40 -1.84
C THR A 186 -6.70 -18.77 -1.51
N ALA A 187 -5.51 -19.09 -2.04
CA ALA A 187 -4.85 -20.36 -1.79
C ALA A 187 -4.35 -20.52 -0.35
N ILE A 188 -3.84 -19.45 0.26
CA ILE A 188 -3.28 -19.50 1.63
C ILE A 188 -4.31 -19.20 2.73
N VAL A 189 -5.45 -18.61 2.38
CA VAL A 189 -6.58 -18.35 3.30
C VAL A 189 -7.82 -19.12 2.84
N PRO A 190 -7.83 -20.46 2.99
CA PRO A 190 -9.01 -21.24 2.66
C PRO A 190 -10.20 -20.80 3.52
N GLY A 191 -11.33 -20.50 2.88
CA GLY A 191 -12.52 -19.99 3.56
C GLY A 191 -12.57 -18.47 3.73
N LEU A 192 -11.58 -17.73 3.19
CA LEU A 192 -11.59 -16.26 3.06
C LEU A 192 -11.97 -15.53 4.36
N ASN A 193 -11.52 -16.02 5.51
CA ASN A 193 -11.88 -15.50 6.83
C ASN A 193 -13.40 -15.36 7.07
N SER A 194 -14.20 -16.27 6.52
CA SER A 194 -15.67 -16.28 6.59
C SER A 194 -16.37 -15.27 5.68
N ASN A 195 -15.64 -14.49 4.88
CA ASN A 195 -16.23 -13.71 3.79
C ASN A 195 -16.75 -14.64 2.70
N THR A 196 -17.78 -14.21 1.97
CA THR A 196 -18.28 -14.99 0.84
C THR A 196 -17.36 -14.83 -0.37
N GLN A 197 -17.31 -15.86 -1.23
CA GLN A 197 -16.61 -15.75 -2.50
C GLN A 197 -17.19 -14.62 -3.38
N THR A 198 -18.49 -14.35 -3.25
CA THR A 198 -19.17 -13.28 -3.99
C THR A 198 -18.65 -11.91 -3.57
N ASP A 199 -18.60 -11.63 -2.27
CA ASP A 199 -18.15 -10.33 -1.74
C ASP A 199 -16.66 -10.12 -2.03
N PHE A 200 -15.85 -11.17 -1.82
CA PHE A 200 -14.44 -11.16 -2.19
C PHE A 200 -14.24 -10.87 -3.68
N ASN A 201 -15.04 -11.47 -4.56
CA ASN A 201 -14.96 -11.19 -5.99
C ASN A 201 -15.44 -9.79 -6.34
N ALA A 202 -16.47 -9.28 -5.65
CA ALA A 202 -17.03 -7.95 -5.87
C ALA A 202 -16.02 -6.85 -5.48
N LEU A 203 -15.30 -7.03 -4.37
CA LEU A 203 -14.22 -6.13 -3.96
C LEU A 203 -13.17 -6.00 -5.07
N PHE A 204 -12.54 -7.10 -5.48
CA PHE A 204 -11.54 -7.07 -6.56
C PHE A 204 -12.11 -6.53 -7.88
N SER A 205 -13.36 -6.87 -8.23
CA SER A 205 -14.02 -6.35 -9.43
C SER A 205 -14.20 -4.84 -9.38
N SER A 206 -14.42 -4.27 -8.18
CA SER A 206 -14.51 -2.83 -8.01
C SER A 206 -13.19 -2.15 -8.37
N TYR A 207 -12.06 -2.79 -8.07
CA TYR A 207 -10.70 -2.40 -8.49
C TYR A 207 -10.31 -2.89 -9.90
N GLY A 208 -11.24 -3.43 -10.68
CA GLY A 208 -10.98 -3.84 -12.07
C GLY A 208 -10.32 -5.22 -12.25
N TYR A 209 -10.34 -6.09 -11.24
CA TYR A 209 -9.69 -7.41 -11.25
C TYR A 209 -10.61 -8.62 -10.99
#